data_AF-A0A2N8PGE0-F1
#
_entry.id   AF-A0A2N8PGE0-F1
#
_cell.length_a   1.000
_cell.length_b   1.000
_cell.length_c   1.000
_cell.angle_alpha   90.00
_cell.angle_beta   90.00
_cell.angle_gamma   90.00
#
_symmetry.space_group_name_H-M   'P 1'
#
loop_
_entity.id
_entity.type
_entity.pdbx_description
1 polymer ?
#
loop_
_entity_poly.entity_id
_entity_poly.type
_entity_poly.pdbx_seq_one_letter_code
_entity_poly.pdbx_strand_id
1 'polypeptide(L)'
;MDHVACRGGENFLKVWSHSGGRDSVDCYANRGRTNFGGWWVDRISTGNNDLIYYDENGDSVKIERWHDITFPNRPPKVSTIEIL
;
A
#
# COMPACT_ATOMS: atom_id res chain seq x y z
N MET A 1 10.57 6.01 5.14
CA MET A 1 9.61 5.74 4.06
C MET A 1 9.36 7.05 3.36
N ASP A 2 9.73 7.08 2.10
CA ASP A 2 9.69 8.28 1.28
C ASP A 2 8.53 8.17 0.30
N HIS A 3 7.66 9.19 0.31
CA HIS A 3 6.63 9.31 -0.70
C HIS A 3 7.29 9.82 -1.99
N VAL A 4 7.23 9.01 -3.05
CA VAL A 4 7.87 9.27 -4.34
C VAL A 4 6.83 9.38 -5.44
N ALA A 5 7.14 10.13 -6.48
CA ALA A 5 6.27 10.16 -7.65
C ALA A 5 6.15 8.76 -8.28
N CYS A 6 4.92 8.35 -8.60
CA CYS A 6 4.64 7.09 -9.26
C CYS A 6 5.24 7.03 -10.67
N ARG A 7 6.50 6.61 -10.78
CA ARG A 7 7.16 6.39 -12.07
C ARG A 7 6.87 4.98 -12.60
N GLY A 8 6.56 4.89 -13.89
CA GLY A 8 6.40 3.62 -14.59
C GLY A 8 7.76 2.93 -14.75
N GLY A 9 7.82 1.62 -14.51
CA GLY A 9 9.05 0.83 -14.69
C GLY A 9 10.01 0.79 -13.50
N GLU A 10 9.77 1.57 -12.44
CA GLU A 10 10.56 1.51 -11.20
C GLU A 10 9.92 0.55 -10.17
N ASN A 11 10.75 -0.23 -9.46
CA ASN A 11 10.34 -1.29 -8.52
C ASN A 11 9.87 -0.76 -7.15
N PHE A 12 9.15 0.36 -7.15
CA PHE A 12 8.59 0.97 -5.95
C PHE A 12 7.32 0.27 -5.49
N LEU A 13 7.01 0.43 -4.20
CA LEU A 13 5.70 0.08 -3.67
C LEU A 13 4.67 1.02 -4.27
N LYS A 14 3.60 0.50 -4.86
CA LYS A 14 2.45 1.25 -5.35
C LYS A 14 1.20 0.78 -4.64
N VAL A 15 0.44 1.70 -4.08
CA VAL A 15 -0.80 1.44 -3.37
C VAL A 15 -1.90 2.24 -4.05
N TRP A 16 -2.90 1.54 -4.55
CA TRP A 16 -4.13 2.14 -5.05
C TRP A 16 -5.13 2.12 -3.92
N SER A 17 -5.66 3.28 -3.59
CA SER A 17 -6.60 3.42 -2.49
C SER A 17 -7.72 4.38 -2.83
N HIS A 18 -8.87 4.22 -2.18
CA HIS A 18 -9.96 5.16 -2.30
C HIS A 18 -10.54 5.53 -0.93
N SER A 19 -11.10 6.72 -0.85
CA SER A 19 -11.82 7.20 0.33
C SER A 19 -12.85 8.24 -0.06
N GLY A 20 -14.09 8.06 0.41
CA GLY A 20 -15.17 9.05 0.21
C GLY A 20 -15.45 9.41 -1.26
N GLY A 21 -15.30 8.45 -2.18
CA GLY A 21 -15.51 8.67 -3.62
C GLY A 21 -14.34 9.32 -4.36
N ARG A 22 -13.15 9.38 -3.74
CA ARG A 22 -11.89 9.78 -4.39
C ARG A 22 -10.94 8.61 -4.45
N ASP A 23 -10.32 8.42 -5.60
CA ASP A 23 -9.24 7.46 -5.81
C ASP A 23 -7.88 8.18 -5.70
N SER A 24 -6.91 7.52 -5.08
CA SER A 24 -5.53 7.95 -4.93
C SER A 24 -4.59 6.80 -5.30
N VAL A 25 -3.45 7.15 -5.90
CA VAL A 25 -2.37 6.21 -6.17
C VAL A 25 -1.11 6.77 -5.57
N ASP A 26 -0.63 6.11 -4.52
CA ASP A 26 0.52 6.54 -3.75
C ASP A 26 1.68 5.59 -3.99
N CYS A 27 2.87 6.14 -4.22
CA CYS A 27 4.07 5.36 -4.46
C CYS A 27 5.12 5.64 -3.40
N TYR A 28 5.71 4.57 -2.87
CA TYR A 28 6.62 4.66 -1.75
C TYR A 28 7.92 3.92 -2.03
N ALA A 29 8.98 4.49 -1.52
CA ALA A 29 10.32 3.93 -1.57
C ALA A 29 10.95 3.93 -0.17
N ASN A 30 11.98 3.09 -0.02
CA ASN A 30 12.79 2.94 1.17
C ASN A 30 12.04 2.40 2.40
N ARG A 31 12.78 1.70 3.27
CA ARG A 31 12.26 1.14 4.52
C ARG A 31 11.61 2.22 5.38
N GLY A 32 10.56 1.84 6.09
CA GLY A 32 9.95 2.64 7.14
C GLY A 32 8.43 2.52 7.17
N ARG A 33 7.84 3.18 8.16
CA ARG A 33 6.42 3.10 8.46
C ARG A 33 5.77 4.47 8.26
N THR A 34 4.61 4.50 7.62
CA THR A 34 3.78 5.70 7.49
C THR A 34 2.33 5.41 7.87
N ASN A 35 1.67 6.43 8.42
CA ASN A 35 0.23 6.38 8.68
C ASN A 35 -0.51 6.65 7.36
N PHE A 36 -1.40 5.74 6.98
CA PHE A 36 -2.18 5.80 5.74
C PHE A 36 -3.58 6.40 5.95
N GLY A 37 -3.96 6.71 7.19
CA GLY A 37 -5.15 7.50 7.50
C GLY A 37 -6.49 6.77 7.29
N GLY A 38 -6.49 5.44 7.19
CA GLY A 38 -7.72 4.66 7.11
C GLY A 38 -8.37 4.67 5.72
N TRP A 39 -7.57 4.56 4.66
CA TRP A 39 -8.08 4.48 3.29
C TRP A 39 -8.36 3.03 2.88
N TRP A 40 -9.33 2.84 2.00
CA TRP A 40 -9.64 1.53 1.44
C TRP A 40 -8.63 1.21 0.36
N VAL A 41 -7.94 0.07 0.47
CA VAL A 41 -6.90 -0.30 -0.50
C VAL A 41 -7.44 -1.29 -1.52
N ASP A 42 -7.49 -0.88 -2.78
CA ASP A 42 -8.00 -1.71 -3.88
C ASP A 42 -6.92 -2.56 -4.52
N ARG A 43 -5.68 -2.08 -4.53
CA ARG A 43 -4.56 -2.80 -5.12
C ARG A 43 -3.25 -2.42 -4.45
N ILE A 44 -2.34 -3.37 -4.38
CA ILE A 44 -0.99 -3.19 -3.86
C ILE A 44 -0.04 -3.90 -4.81
N SER A 45 0.96 -3.18 -5.30
CA SER A 45 2.08 -3.71 -6.07
C SER A 45 3.36 -3.44 -5.29
N THR A 46 3.96 -4.48 -4.71
CA THR A 46 5.09 -4.33 -3.79
C THR A 46 6.42 -4.05 -4.47
N GLY A 47 6.53 -4.31 -5.78
CA GLY A 47 7.77 -4.09 -6.53
C GLY A 47 8.91 -4.91 -5.92
N ASN A 48 10.05 -4.31 -5.59
CA ASN A 48 11.17 -5.01 -4.94
C ASN A 48 11.22 -4.78 -3.42
N ASN A 49 10.08 -4.58 -2.77
CA ASN A 49 10.00 -4.27 -1.34
C ASN A 49 9.10 -5.26 -0.61
N ASP A 50 9.44 -5.63 0.61
CA ASP A 50 8.52 -6.38 1.48
C ASP A 50 7.63 -5.38 2.22
N LEU A 51 6.33 -5.57 2.14
CA LEU A 51 5.33 -4.70 2.75
C LEU A 51 4.66 -5.41 3.92
N ILE A 52 4.42 -4.68 5.00
CA ILE A 52 3.41 -5.02 6.00
C ILE A 52 2.40 -3.87 6.01
N TYR A 53 1.12 -4.18 5.83
CA TYR A 53 0.06 -3.22 6.10
C TYR A 53 -0.75 -3.64 7.32
N TYR A 54 -1.26 -2.65 8.03
CA TYR A 54 -2.10 -2.80 9.21
C TYR A 54 -3.50 -2.29 8.89
N ASP A 55 -4.49 -3.15 9.03
CA ASP A 55 -5.89 -2.81 8.87
C ASP A 55 -6.42 -2.10 10.14
N GLU A 56 -7.41 -1.23 10.00
CA GLU A 56 -8.12 -0.63 11.14
C GLU A 56 -8.81 -1.66 12.05
N ASN A 57 -9.13 -2.84 11.52
CA ASN A 57 -9.66 -3.97 12.28
C ASN A 57 -8.61 -4.59 13.23
N GLY A 58 -7.35 -4.13 13.20
CA GLY A 58 -6.26 -4.66 14.03
C GLY A 58 -5.52 -5.85 13.42
N ASP A 59 -5.82 -6.20 12.17
CA ASP A 59 -5.11 -7.24 11.44
C ASP A 59 -3.84 -6.66 10.77
N SER A 60 -2.83 -7.50 10.60
CA SER A 60 -1.59 -7.13 9.90
C SER A 60 -1.26 -8.16 8.85
N VAL A 61 -1.14 -7.72 7.61
CA VAL A 61 -0.87 -8.59 6.47
C VAL A 61 0.48 -8.25 5.90
N LYS A 62 1.35 -9.25 5.85
CA LYS A 62 2.64 -9.18 5.19
C LYS A 62 2.50 -9.62 3.74
N ILE A 63 2.93 -8.78 2.82
CA ILE A 63 3.04 -9.07 1.40
C ILE A 63 4.52 -9.02 1.03
N GLU A 64 5.03 -10.11 0.48
CA GLU A 64 6.42 -10.17 0.03
C GLU A 64 6.63 -9.30 -1.23
N ARG A 65 7.88 -8.99 -1.51
CA ARG A 65 8.29 -8.37 -2.78
C ARG A 65 7.83 -9.20 -4.00
N TRP A 66 7.74 -8.51 -5.13
CA TRP A 66 7.33 -9.01 -6.45
C TRP A 66 5.90 -9.54 -6.49
N HIS A 67 5.03 -8.91 -5.70
CA HIS A 67 3.64 -9.29 -5.60
C HIS A 67 2.70 -8.16 -6.02
N ASP A 68 1.61 -8.55 -6.65
CA ASP A 68 0.57 -7.64 -7.12
C ASP A 68 -0.79 -8.22 -6.70
N ILE A 69 -1.35 -7.64 -5.64
CA ILE A 69 -2.62 -8.07 -5.06
C ILE A 69 -3.67 -7.02 -5.38
N THR A 70 -4.82 -7.48 -5.88
CA THR A 70 -6.01 -6.63 -6.07
C THR A 70 -7.14 -7.15 -5.19
N PHE A 71 -7.88 -6.25 -4.56
CA PHE A 71 -8.98 -6.49 -3.63
C PHE A 71 -10.32 -6.02 -4.25
N PRO A 72 -10.90 -6.77 -5.20
CA PRO A 72 -12.10 -6.33 -5.92
C PRO A 72 -13.38 -6.40 -5.08
N ASN A 73 -13.45 -7.28 -4.07
CA ASN A 73 -14.62 -7.49 -3.23
C ASN A 73 -14.18 -7.48 -1.75
N ARG A 74 -14.37 -6.34 -1.07
CA ARG A 74 -13.92 -6.02 0.29
C ARG A 74 -12.45 -5.58 0.37
N PRO A 75 -12.13 -4.37 -0.13
CA PRO A 75 -10.84 -3.76 0.15
C PRO A 75 -10.61 -3.66 1.66
N PRO A 76 -9.41 -3.98 2.17
CA PRO A 76 -9.05 -3.71 3.56
C PRO A 76 -8.97 -2.20 3.81
N LYS A 77 -9.29 -1.78 5.03
CA LYS A 77 -9.14 -0.38 5.44
C LYS A 77 -7.80 -0.22 6.11
N VAL A 78 -6.83 0.30 5.38
CA VAL A 78 -5.44 0.35 5.84
C VAL A 78 -5.21 1.59 6.69
N SER A 79 -4.80 1.37 7.94
CA SER A 79 -4.41 2.41 8.88
C SER A 79 -2.95 2.80 8.73
N THR A 80 -2.06 1.81 8.52
CA THR A 80 -0.62 2.01 8.48
C THR A 80 -0.01 1.08 7.44
N ILE A 81 1.00 1.57 6.72
CA ILE A 81 1.84 0.75 5.84
C ILE A 81 3.31 0.87 6.28
N GLU A 82 4.02 -0.24 6.19
CA GLU A 82 5.43 -0.36 6.55
C GLU A 82 6.19 -1.17 5.50
N ILE A 83 7.25 -0.59 4.96
CA ILE A 83 8.23 -1.28 4.12
C ILE A 83 9.34 -1.80 5.04
N LEU A 84 9.70 -3.09 4.90
CA LEU A 84 10.77 -3.77 5.65
C LEU A 84 12.15 -3.69 4.98
#